data_AF-A0A2P2KH90-F1
#
_entry.id   AF-A0A2P2KH90-F1
#
_cell.length_a   1.000
_cell.length_b   1.000
_cell.length_c   1.000
_cell.angle_alpha   90.00
_cell.angle_beta   90.00
_cell.angle_gamma   90.00
#
_symmetry.space_group_name_H-M   'P 1'
#
loop_
_entity.id
_entity.type
_entity.pdbx_description
1 polymer ?
#
loop_
_entity_poly.entity_id
_entity_poly.type
_entity_poly.pdbx_seq_one_letter_code
_entity_poly.pdbx_strand_id
1 'polypeptide(L)'
;MLPIQTGNWELDQAIQDDEYKNAVKYLHSAVHSNPPRLEALLPLTQLLLIGCRDKEALNELEEFSAISGAVLPRRLRAHILERFDPNNSPALSTCFEDILKIDPTCRESLAKLISLHQDGNYRPESLLEMAALHLDAAYAACNVWREFALCFLEVHQYEEGRLSVCLHENEGGQLPRYSSVRYNSIPKSFTQGKMGRAWAFRCKWWLTRHFSKSILASEIAAGDLELLAYKAACASHMYGQEFEYVVEVYNCLEKENNMDLLALLREHRQNSIGLYPYLRQRTS
;
A
#
# COMPACT_ATOMS: atom_id res chain seq x y z
N MET A 1 -0.66 -6.51 -29.31
CA MET A 1 -2.06 -6.10 -29.57
C MET A 1 -2.55 -6.80 -30.82
N LEU A 2 -3.44 -7.77 -30.68
CA LEU A 2 -4.23 -8.28 -31.82
C LEU A 2 -5.63 -7.65 -31.74
N PRO A 3 -6.24 -7.25 -32.86
CA PRO A 3 -7.53 -6.59 -32.86
C PRO A 3 -8.66 -7.59 -32.64
N ILE A 4 -9.48 -7.38 -31.61
CA ILE A 4 -10.74 -8.10 -31.33
C ILE A 4 -11.84 -7.50 -32.23
N GLN A 5 -11.66 -7.58 -33.54
CA GLN A 5 -12.66 -7.10 -34.52
C GLN A 5 -12.93 -8.13 -35.64
N THR A 6 -12.98 -9.40 -35.27
CA THR A 6 -13.71 -10.41 -36.04
C THR A 6 -14.65 -11.09 -35.07
N GLY A 7 -15.96 -10.83 -35.20
CA GLY A 7 -16.98 -11.56 -34.46
C GLY A 7 -16.75 -13.06 -34.66
N ASN A 8 -16.44 -13.76 -33.59
CA ASN A 8 -16.12 -15.17 -33.64
C ASN A 8 -17.44 -15.94 -33.66
N TRP A 9 -18.00 -16.13 -34.85
CA TRP A 9 -19.32 -16.74 -35.06
C TRP A 9 -19.46 -18.12 -34.37
N GLU A 10 -18.35 -18.86 -34.19
CA GLU A 10 -18.30 -20.12 -33.45
C GLU A 10 -18.56 -19.92 -31.94
N LEU A 11 -18.03 -18.84 -31.38
CA LEU A 11 -18.26 -18.45 -29.97
C LEU A 11 -19.70 -17.98 -29.78
N ASP A 12 -20.23 -17.19 -30.71
CA ASP A 12 -21.62 -16.72 -30.66
C ASP A 12 -22.62 -17.89 -30.71
N GLN A 13 -22.32 -18.93 -31.50
CA GLN A 13 -23.12 -20.14 -31.56
C GLN A 13 -23.02 -20.99 -30.28
N ALA A 14 -21.82 -21.13 -29.71
CA ALA A 14 -21.59 -21.86 -28.47
C ALA A 14 -22.25 -21.20 -27.23
N ILE A 15 -22.34 -19.86 -27.20
CA ILE A 15 -23.02 -19.12 -26.11
C ILE A 15 -24.56 -19.23 -26.22
N GLN A 16 -25.08 -19.42 -27.44
CA GLN A 16 -26.50 -19.68 -27.66
C GLN A 16 -26.91 -21.13 -27.39
N ASP A 17 -25.94 -22.03 -27.21
CA ASP A 17 -26.14 -23.43 -26.86
C ASP A 17 -26.89 -23.59 -25.52
N ASP A 18 -27.85 -24.52 -25.49
CA ASP A 18 -28.56 -24.90 -24.28
C ASP A 18 -27.63 -25.55 -23.26
N GLU A 19 -26.56 -26.23 -23.69
CA GLU A 19 -25.56 -26.81 -22.80
C GLU A 19 -24.80 -25.73 -22.01
N TYR A 20 -24.36 -24.66 -22.69
CA TYR A 20 -23.72 -23.51 -22.04
C TYR A 20 -24.65 -22.86 -21.02
N LYS A 21 -25.90 -22.57 -21.42
CA LYS A 21 -26.91 -21.95 -20.54
C LYS A 21 -27.21 -22.82 -19.32
N ASN A 22 -27.35 -24.13 -19.52
CA ASN A 22 -27.58 -25.09 -18.45
C ASN A 22 -26.39 -25.18 -17.51
N ALA A 23 -25.15 -25.21 -18.04
CA ALA A 23 -23.94 -25.25 -17.23
C ALA A 23 -23.83 -24.01 -16.33
N VAL A 24 -24.03 -22.80 -16.88
CA VAL A 24 -24.04 -21.56 -16.09
C VAL A 24 -25.11 -21.62 -15.00
N LYS A 25 -26.34 -22.03 -15.35
CA LYS A 25 -27.44 -22.15 -14.38
C LYS A 25 -27.11 -23.10 -13.23
N TYR A 26 -26.60 -24.29 -13.53
CA TYR A 26 -26.29 -25.29 -12.49
C TYR A 26 -25.11 -24.88 -11.62
N LEU A 27 -24.07 -24.27 -12.19
CA LEU A 27 -22.94 -23.76 -11.43
C LEU A 27 -23.35 -22.60 -10.53
N HIS A 28 -24.16 -21.65 -11.03
CA HIS A 28 -24.73 -20.58 -10.20
C HIS A 28 -25.54 -21.14 -9.03
N SER A 29 -26.40 -22.14 -9.26
CA SER A 29 -27.13 -22.81 -8.18
C SER A 29 -26.22 -23.51 -7.17
N ALA A 30 -25.08 -24.06 -7.60
CA ALA A 30 -24.12 -24.70 -6.70
C ALA A 30 -23.34 -23.67 -5.87
N VAL A 31 -22.91 -22.56 -6.46
CA VAL A 31 -22.24 -21.45 -5.73
C VAL A 31 -23.14 -20.95 -4.59
N HIS A 32 -24.44 -20.79 -4.86
CA HIS A 32 -25.43 -20.28 -3.92
C HIS A 32 -26.19 -21.36 -3.12
N SER A 33 -25.74 -22.62 -3.16
CA SER A 33 -26.37 -23.66 -2.35
C SER A 33 -26.15 -23.44 -0.86
N ASN A 34 -26.87 -24.18 -0.01
CA ASN A 34 -26.62 -24.19 1.43
C ASN A 34 -26.09 -25.57 1.86
N PRO A 35 -24.79 -25.71 2.19
CA PRO A 35 -23.74 -24.67 2.23
C PRO A 35 -23.23 -24.25 0.83
N PRO A 36 -22.64 -23.04 0.68
CA PRO A 36 -22.06 -22.57 -0.58
C PRO A 36 -20.91 -23.46 -1.07
N ARG A 37 -20.82 -23.69 -2.39
CA ARG A 37 -19.75 -24.50 -3.01
C ARG A 37 -18.72 -23.63 -3.71
N LEU A 38 -17.57 -23.40 -3.05
CA LEU A 38 -16.46 -22.65 -3.63
C LEU A 38 -15.92 -23.30 -4.90
N GLU A 39 -16.00 -24.63 -5.01
CA GLU A 39 -15.51 -25.41 -6.15
C GLU A 39 -16.26 -25.07 -7.45
N ALA A 40 -17.50 -24.56 -7.35
CA ALA A 40 -18.29 -24.15 -8.51
C ALA A 40 -17.97 -22.71 -8.97
N LEU A 41 -17.32 -21.89 -8.13
CA LEU A 41 -17.09 -20.47 -8.41
C LEU A 41 -16.14 -20.27 -9.59
N LEU A 42 -14.99 -20.95 -9.60
CA LEU A 42 -14.02 -20.79 -10.68
C LEU A 42 -14.58 -21.23 -12.05
N PRO A 43 -15.21 -22.42 -12.19
CA PRO A 43 -15.88 -22.80 -13.44
C PRO A 43 -16.98 -21.83 -13.86
N LEU A 44 -17.78 -21.31 -12.92
CA LEU A 44 -18.80 -20.31 -13.21
C LEU A 44 -18.18 -19.04 -13.79
N THR A 45 -17.18 -18.48 -13.10
CA THR A 45 -16.44 -17.30 -13.57
C THR A 45 -15.86 -17.52 -14.96
N GLN A 46 -15.24 -18.69 -15.21
CA GLN A 46 -14.67 -19.00 -16.52
C GLN A 46 -15.73 -19.04 -17.63
N LEU A 47 -16.87 -19.69 -17.39
CA LEU A 47 -17.96 -19.72 -18.37
C LEU A 47 -18.55 -18.33 -18.63
N LEU A 48 -18.74 -17.52 -17.58
CA LEU A 48 -19.20 -16.13 -17.74
C LEU A 48 -18.22 -15.31 -18.59
N LEU A 49 -16.91 -15.46 -18.37
CA LEU A 49 -15.89 -14.78 -19.18
C LEU A 49 -15.87 -15.27 -20.63
N ILE A 50 -16.01 -16.58 -20.87
CA ILE A 50 -16.16 -17.16 -22.22
C ILE A 50 -17.40 -16.56 -22.91
N GLY A 51 -18.49 -16.38 -22.17
CA GLY A 51 -19.72 -15.76 -22.64
C GLY A 51 -19.69 -14.25 -22.83
N CYS A 52 -18.53 -13.60 -22.67
CA CYS A 52 -18.40 -12.14 -22.64
C CYS A 52 -19.31 -11.46 -21.61
N ARG A 53 -19.56 -12.13 -20.47
CA ARG A 53 -20.36 -11.65 -19.32
C ARG A 53 -19.42 -11.25 -18.17
N ASP A 54 -18.44 -10.39 -18.46
CA ASP A 54 -17.43 -9.91 -17.51
C ASP A 54 -18.04 -9.21 -16.29
N LYS A 55 -19.05 -8.36 -16.50
CA LYS A 55 -19.76 -7.68 -15.40
C LYS A 55 -20.43 -8.66 -14.44
N GLU A 56 -21.02 -9.71 -14.99
CA GLU A 56 -21.65 -10.75 -14.18
C GLU A 56 -20.60 -11.58 -13.44
N ALA A 57 -19.49 -11.93 -14.10
CA ALA A 57 -18.37 -12.60 -13.45
C ALA A 57 -17.82 -11.79 -12.26
N LEU A 58 -17.70 -10.46 -12.40
CA LEU A 58 -17.26 -9.58 -11.32
C LEU A 58 -18.28 -9.52 -10.16
N ASN A 59 -19.57 -9.46 -10.47
CA ASN A 59 -20.64 -9.46 -9.46
C ASN A 59 -20.67 -10.77 -8.67
N GLU A 60 -20.60 -11.93 -9.34
CA GLU A 60 -20.54 -13.24 -8.70
C GLU A 60 -19.38 -13.35 -7.70
N LEU A 61 -18.21 -12.84 -8.08
CA LEU A 61 -17.03 -12.84 -7.21
C LEU A 61 -17.19 -11.90 -6.02
N GLU A 62 -17.85 -10.76 -6.20
CA GLU A 62 -18.11 -9.80 -5.14
C GLU A 62 -19.11 -10.33 -4.11
N GLU A 63 -20.23 -10.90 -4.58
CA GLU A 63 -21.25 -11.53 -3.75
C GLU A 63 -20.66 -12.71 -2.95
N PHE A 64 -19.91 -13.58 -3.60
CA PHE A 64 -19.28 -14.71 -2.92
C PHE A 64 -18.19 -14.29 -1.92
N SER A 65 -17.46 -13.21 -2.21
CA SER A 65 -16.45 -12.64 -1.30
C SER A 65 -17.07 -12.11 0.00
N ALA A 66 -18.31 -11.61 -0.06
CA ALA A 66 -19.04 -11.14 1.11
C ALA A 66 -19.50 -12.31 2.01
N ILE A 67 -19.77 -13.47 1.43
CA ILE A 67 -20.27 -14.66 2.14
C ILE A 67 -19.13 -15.46 2.78
N SER A 68 -18.04 -15.70 2.04
CA SER A 68 -17.01 -16.67 2.43
C SER A 68 -15.86 -16.09 3.26
N GLY A 69 -15.62 -14.78 3.19
CA GLY A 69 -14.40 -14.15 3.73
C GLY A 69 -13.10 -14.63 3.08
N ALA A 70 -13.17 -15.45 2.02
CA ALA A 70 -12.01 -16.04 1.38
C ALA A 70 -11.25 -15.01 0.53
N VAL A 71 -9.92 -15.17 0.46
CA VAL A 71 -9.03 -14.29 -0.32
C VAL A 71 -9.10 -14.58 -1.82
N LEU A 72 -9.27 -15.84 -2.20
CA LEU A 72 -9.18 -16.28 -3.60
C LEU A 72 -10.20 -15.59 -4.53
N PRO A 73 -11.50 -15.47 -4.17
CA PRO A 73 -12.46 -14.74 -4.99
C PRO A 73 -12.07 -13.27 -5.23
N ARG A 74 -11.50 -12.60 -4.21
CA ARG A 74 -11.03 -11.20 -4.31
C ARG A 74 -9.82 -11.06 -5.24
N ARG A 75 -8.88 -12.01 -5.18
CA ARG A 75 -7.75 -12.06 -6.13
C ARG A 75 -8.22 -12.23 -7.56
N LEU A 76 -9.14 -13.17 -7.78
CA LEU A 76 -9.71 -13.39 -9.11
C LEU A 76 -10.44 -12.15 -9.64
N ARG A 77 -11.22 -11.48 -8.78
CA ARG A 77 -11.88 -10.21 -9.11
C ARG A 77 -10.87 -9.13 -9.52
N ALA A 78 -9.79 -8.98 -8.76
CA ALA A 78 -8.74 -8.02 -9.07
C ALA A 78 -8.10 -8.28 -10.44
N HIS A 79 -7.76 -9.54 -10.75
CA HIS A 79 -7.17 -9.92 -12.04
C HIS A 79 -8.11 -9.70 -13.23
N ILE A 80 -9.40 -10.01 -13.06
CA ILE A 80 -10.41 -9.76 -14.11
C ILE A 80 -10.53 -8.25 -14.32
N LEU A 81 -10.70 -7.49 -13.25
CA LEU A 81 -10.84 -6.04 -13.33
C LEU A 81 -9.61 -5.39 -13.98
N GLU A 82 -8.40 -5.82 -13.64
CA GLU A 82 -7.17 -5.32 -14.25
C GLU A 82 -7.12 -5.59 -15.76
N ARG A 83 -7.69 -6.71 -16.21
CA ARG A 83 -7.68 -7.08 -17.62
C ARG A 83 -8.75 -6.37 -18.45
N PHE A 84 -9.94 -6.16 -17.88
CA PHE A 84 -11.09 -5.63 -18.61
C PHE A 84 -11.32 -4.13 -18.39
N ASP A 85 -10.86 -3.59 -17.26
CA ASP A 85 -10.98 -2.17 -16.92
C ASP A 85 -9.70 -1.64 -16.24
N PRO A 86 -8.53 -1.69 -16.92
CA PRO A 86 -7.24 -1.33 -16.34
C PRO A 86 -7.15 0.15 -15.91
N ASN A 87 -7.99 1.01 -16.46
CA ASN A 87 -7.99 2.45 -16.17
C ASN A 87 -8.84 2.82 -14.95
N ASN A 88 -9.55 1.84 -14.36
CA ASN A 88 -10.36 2.05 -13.17
C ASN A 88 -9.54 1.92 -11.90
N SER A 89 -8.59 2.84 -11.74
CA SER A 89 -7.67 2.91 -10.61
C SER A 89 -8.37 2.86 -9.25
N PRO A 90 -9.52 3.55 -9.01
CA PRO A 90 -10.20 3.48 -7.72
C PRO A 90 -10.73 2.07 -7.38
N ALA A 91 -11.26 1.35 -8.37
CA ALA A 91 -11.76 0.00 -8.16
C ALA A 91 -10.60 -0.99 -7.99
N LEU A 92 -9.51 -0.83 -8.76
CA LEU A 92 -8.30 -1.64 -8.64
C LEU A 92 -7.61 -1.45 -7.28
N SER A 93 -7.41 -0.21 -6.84
CA SER A 93 -6.81 0.08 -5.54
C SER A 93 -7.62 -0.54 -4.41
N THR A 94 -8.96 -0.44 -4.47
CA THR A 94 -9.86 -1.07 -3.49
C THR A 94 -9.69 -2.59 -3.47
N CYS A 95 -9.58 -3.24 -4.64
CA CYS A 95 -9.34 -4.68 -4.70
C CYS A 95 -8.05 -5.08 -4.00
N PHE A 96 -6.95 -4.40 -4.30
CA PHE A 96 -5.63 -4.74 -3.76
C PHE A 96 -5.54 -4.45 -2.26
N GLU A 97 -6.16 -3.36 -1.79
CA GLU A 97 -6.29 -3.07 -0.36
C GLU A 97 -7.05 -4.18 0.37
N ASP A 98 -8.21 -4.60 -0.16
CA ASP A 98 -9.03 -5.64 0.46
C ASP A 98 -8.26 -6.97 0.54
N ILE A 99 -7.48 -7.30 -0.48
CA ILE A 99 -6.60 -8.48 -0.46
C ILE A 99 -5.55 -8.33 0.64
N LEU A 100 -4.87 -7.19 0.76
CA LEU A 100 -3.84 -6.97 1.78
C LEU A 100 -4.40 -6.93 3.21
N LYS A 101 -5.61 -6.41 3.41
CA LYS A 101 -6.27 -6.40 4.72
C LYS A 101 -6.56 -7.82 5.23
N ILE A 102 -6.75 -8.79 4.33
CA ILE A 102 -7.02 -10.20 4.69
C ILE A 102 -5.73 -11.03 4.66
N ASP A 103 -4.89 -10.85 3.64
CA ASP A 103 -3.57 -11.47 3.52
C ASP A 103 -2.49 -10.39 3.34
N PRO A 104 -1.94 -9.86 4.45
CA PRO A 104 -0.91 -8.84 4.40
C PRO A 104 0.41 -9.33 3.79
N THR A 105 0.60 -10.63 3.59
CA THR A 105 1.82 -11.17 2.97
C THR A 105 1.80 -11.12 1.44
N CYS A 106 0.68 -10.72 0.83
CA CYS A 106 0.48 -10.69 -0.61
C CYS A 106 1.33 -9.60 -1.31
N ARG A 107 2.56 -9.97 -1.70
CA ARG A 107 3.53 -9.09 -2.36
C ARG A 107 3.03 -8.53 -3.69
N GLU A 108 2.25 -9.31 -4.42
CA GLU A 108 1.70 -8.90 -5.72
C GLU A 108 0.74 -7.72 -5.56
N SER A 109 -0.24 -7.82 -4.66
CA SER A 109 -1.17 -6.72 -4.38
C SER A 109 -0.45 -5.45 -3.93
N LEU A 110 0.57 -5.57 -3.07
CA LEU A 110 1.37 -4.41 -2.67
C LEU A 110 2.14 -3.81 -3.84
N ALA A 111 2.76 -4.63 -4.69
CA ALA A 111 3.46 -4.15 -5.89
C ALA A 111 2.52 -3.40 -6.85
N LYS A 112 1.27 -3.87 -7.00
CA LYS A 112 0.25 -3.18 -7.80
C LYS A 112 -0.15 -1.83 -7.20
N LEU A 113 -0.31 -1.74 -5.88
CA LEU A 113 -0.56 -0.45 -5.21
C LEU A 113 0.62 0.52 -5.34
N ILE A 114 1.85 0.03 -5.25
CA ILE A 114 3.06 0.84 -5.51
C ILE A 114 3.04 1.38 -6.94
N SER A 115 2.74 0.55 -7.94
CA SER A 115 2.62 0.99 -9.34
C SER A 115 1.55 2.08 -9.50
N LEU A 116 0.36 1.86 -8.94
CA LEU A 116 -0.71 2.86 -8.99
C LEU A 116 -0.30 4.18 -8.33
N HIS A 117 0.49 4.13 -7.26
CA HIS A 117 1.01 5.32 -6.60
C HIS A 117 2.03 6.07 -7.47
N GLN A 118 2.99 5.34 -8.06
CA GLN A 118 3.99 5.89 -8.98
C GLN A 118 3.33 6.53 -10.21
N ASP A 119 2.20 6.00 -10.66
CA ASP A 119 1.40 6.56 -11.75
C ASP A 119 0.52 7.76 -11.32
N GLY A 120 0.57 8.18 -10.05
CA GLY A 120 -0.24 9.28 -9.50
C GLY A 120 -1.69 8.93 -9.22
N ASN A 121 -2.06 7.65 -9.31
CA ASN A 121 -3.42 7.13 -9.19
C ASN A 121 -3.75 6.57 -7.80
N TYR A 122 -2.80 6.59 -6.87
CA TYR A 122 -3.00 6.11 -5.50
C TYR A 122 -2.32 7.02 -4.48
N ARG A 123 -3.04 7.28 -3.39
CA ARG A 123 -2.64 8.27 -2.39
C ARG A 123 -1.50 7.76 -1.51
N PRO A 124 -0.50 8.60 -1.18
CA PRO A 124 0.61 8.20 -0.32
C PRO A 124 0.16 7.81 1.09
N GLU A 125 -0.89 8.41 1.65
CA GLU A 125 -1.39 8.01 2.98
C GLU A 125 -1.94 6.58 2.98
N SER A 126 -2.65 6.19 1.91
CA SER A 126 -3.21 4.86 1.77
C SER A 126 -2.11 3.83 1.51
N LEU A 127 -1.14 4.13 0.64
CA LEU A 127 0.00 3.25 0.38
C LEU A 127 0.83 3.03 1.64
N LEU A 128 1.05 4.08 2.43
CA LEU A 128 1.80 3.96 3.66
C LEU A 128 1.12 3.00 4.66
N GLU A 129 -0.20 3.03 4.82
CA GLU A 129 -0.90 2.07 5.68
C GLU A 129 -0.82 0.64 5.12
N MET A 130 -0.96 0.45 3.80
CA MET A 130 -0.87 -0.88 3.18
C MET A 130 0.54 -1.46 3.24
N ALA A 131 1.57 -0.65 3.02
CA ALA A 131 2.96 -1.04 3.20
C ALA A 131 3.26 -1.36 4.66
N ALA A 132 2.71 -0.59 5.61
CA ALA A 132 2.85 -0.87 7.03
C ALA A 132 2.20 -2.22 7.42
N LEU A 133 1.01 -2.53 6.92
CA LEU A 133 0.37 -3.84 7.11
C LEU A 133 1.22 -4.99 6.55
N HIS A 134 1.85 -4.78 5.38
CA HIS A 134 2.76 -5.78 4.82
C HIS A 134 4.00 -5.99 5.67
N LEU A 135 4.63 -4.89 6.11
CA LEU A 135 5.79 -4.90 7.01
C LEU A 135 5.46 -5.49 8.39
N ASP A 136 4.20 -5.41 8.80
CA ASP A 136 3.73 -6.08 10.00
C ASP A 136 3.81 -7.62 9.84
N ALA A 137 3.46 -8.16 8.67
CA ALA A 137 3.41 -9.60 8.47
C ALA A 137 4.68 -10.22 7.86
N ALA A 138 5.51 -9.45 7.14
CA ALA A 138 6.61 -9.98 6.34
C ALA A 138 7.93 -9.24 6.55
N TYR A 139 9.05 -9.90 6.24
CA TYR A 139 10.32 -9.22 5.95
C TYR A 139 10.27 -8.81 4.48
N ALA A 140 10.10 -7.51 4.24
CA ALA A 140 9.89 -6.98 2.91
C ALA A 140 11.22 -6.73 2.18
N ALA A 141 11.15 -6.71 0.86
CA ALA A 141 12.27 -6.35 0.00
C ALA A 141 12.61 -4.85 0.11
N CYS A 142 13.83 -4.50 -0.29
CA CYS A 142 14.37 -3.14 -0.25
C CYS A 142 13.43 -2.09 -0.88
N ASN A 143 12.81 -2.41 -2.02
CA ASN A 143 11.88 -1.51 -2.70
C ASN A 143 10.64 -1.15 -1.87
N VAL A 144 10.14 -2.05 -1.01
CA VAL A 144 9.01 -1.75 -0.13
C VAL A 144 9.42 -0.71 0.91
N TRP A 145 10.62 -0.86 1.49
CA TRP A 145 11.17 0.13 2.44
C TRP A 145 11.42 1.48 1.76
N ARG A 146 11.90 1.48 0.51
CA ARG A 146 12.06 2.69 -0.29
C ARG A 146 10.74 3.45 -0.44
N GLU A 147 9.72 2.78 -0.97
CA GLU A 147 8.41 3.41 -1.20
C GLU A 147 7.77 3.85 0.12
N PHE A 148 7.92 3.06 1.18
CA PHE A 148 7.45 3.41 2.51
C PHE A 148 8.12 4.69 3.05
N ALA A 149 9.43 4.85 2.85
CA ALA A 149 10.15 6.07 3.21
C ALA A 149 9.66 7.29 2.39
N LEU A 150 9.51 7.12 1.07
CA LEU A 150 9.06 8.17 0.16
C LEU A 150 7.64 8.65 0.52
N CYS A 151 6.71 7.74 0.80
CA CYS A 151 5.37 8.11 1.24
C CYS A 151 5.40 8.95 2.53
N PHE A 152 6.28 8.66 3.50
CA PHE A 152 6.42 9.54 4.68
C PHE A 152 6.82 10.97 4.32
N LEU A 153 7.77 11.11 3.38
CA LEU A 153 8.25 12.40 2.94
C LEU A 153 7.15 13.19 2.19
N GLU A 154 6.44 12.53 1.28
CA GLU A 154 5.33 13.16 0.52
C GLU A 154 4.20 13.62 1.44
N VAL A 155 3.80 12.79 2.40
CA VAL A 155 2.74 13.16 3.35
C VAL A 155 3.18 14.34 4.21
N HIS A 156 4.46 14.40 4.63
CA HIS A 156 4.98 15.55 5.36
C HIS A 156 4.96 16.84 4.52
N GLN A 157 5.47 16.78 3.28
CA GLN A 157 5.53 17.93 2.37
C GLN A 157 4.13 18.47 2.02
N TYR A 158 3.15 17.58 1.83
CA TYR A 158 1.77 17.99 1.56
C TYR A 158 1.18 18.79 2.72
N GLU A 159 1.46 18.43 3.97
CA GLU A 159 0.97 19.18 5.14
C GLU A 159 1.66 20.53 5.31
N GLU A 160 2.98 20.60 5.13
CA GLU A 160 3.74 21.85 5.19
C GLU A 160 3.24 22.85 4.13
N GLY A 161 2.99 22.38 2.90
CA GLY A 161 2.43 23.19 1.82
C GLY A 161 1.06 23.78 2.15
N ARG A 162 0.17 23.01 2.79
CA ARG A 162 -1.16 23.52 3.23
C ARG A 162 -1.04 24.60 4.31
N LEU A 163 -0.11 24.44 5.24
CA LEU A 163 0.07 25.40 6.33
C LEU A 163 0.71 26.71 5.86
N SER A 164 1.65 26.64 4.90
CA SER A 164 2.28 27.82 4.29
C SER A 164 1.27 28.72 3.57
N VAL A 165 0.31 28.13 2.83
CA VAL A 165 -0.73 28.88 2.10
C VAL A 165 -1.69 29.62 3.06
N CYS A 166 -2.05 29.01 4.19
CA CYS A 166 -2.94 29.64 5.18
C CYS A 166 -2.33 30.87 5.89
N LEU A 167 -1.00 31.03 5.88
CA LEU A 167 -0.30 32.14 6.53
C LEU A 167 -0.19 33.38 5.63
N HIS A 168 -0.47 33.26 4.33
CA HIS A 168 -0.32 34.35 3.36
C HIS A 168 -1.58 35.22 3.14
N GLU A 169 -2.73 34.87 3.73
CA GLU A 169 -3.99 35.62 3.51
C GLU A 169 -4.24 36.79 4.47
N ASN A 170 -3.28 37.17 5.31
CA ASN A 170 -3.38 38.38 6.16
C ASN A 170 -2.23 39.35 5.86
N GLU A 171 -2.32 40.11 4.77
CA GLU A 171 -1.46 41.26 4.54
C GLU A 171 -2.06 42.53 5.17
N GLY A 172 -1.35 43.04 6.18
CA GLY A 172 -1.62 44.34 6.78
C GLY A 172 -0.54 44.76 7.78
N GLY A 173 0.73 44.50 7.50
CA GLY A 173 1.83 45.01 8.33
C GLY A 173 3.17 44.32 8.07
N GLN A 174 4.18 45.11 7.69
CA GLN A 174 5.57 44.66 7.60
C GLN A 174 6.04 44.13 8.96
N LEU A 175 6.37 42.83 9.04
CA LEU A 175 7.17 42.26 10.13
C LEU A 175 8.14 41.19 9.59
N PRO A 176 9.24 40.94 10.33
CA PRO A 176 10.56 40.65 9.78
C PRO A 176 10.67 39.25 9.14
N ARG A 177 11.72 39.06 8.33
CA ARG A 177 12.21 37.75 7.87
C ARG A 177 12.37 36.79 9.05
N TYR A 178 11.29 36.14 9.45
CA TYR A 178 11.31 35.04 10.39
C TYR A 178 11.75 33.81 9.61
N SER A 179 12.92 33.31 9.98
CA SER A 179 13.39 31.95 9.74
C SER A 179 12.23 30.96 9.63
N SER A 180 12.19 30.17 8.55
CA SER A 180 11.21 29.11 8.29
C SER A 180 10.93 28.30 9.56
N VAL A 181 9.85 28.61 10.26
CA VAL A 181 9.38 27.80 11.39
C VAL A 181 8.80 26.54 10.76
N ARG A 182 9.62 25.48 10.65
CA ARG A 182 9.17 24.14 10.25
C ARG A 182 8.10 23.71 11.23
N TYR A 183 6.85 23.72 10.78
CA TYR A 183 5.74 23.21 11.55
C TYR A 183 5.79 21.68 11.47
N ASN A 184 6.29 21.03 12.52
CA ASN A 184 6.18 19.57 12.69
C ASN A 184 4.74 19.20 13.09
N SER A 185 3.74 19.50 12.26
CA SER A 185 2.42 18.92 12.44
C SER A 185 2.47 17.47 11.97
N ILE A 186 2.18 16.54 12.87
CA ILE A 186 2.02 15.14 12.48
C ILE A 186 0.70 15.00 11.73
N PRO A 187 0.70 14.32 10.57
CA PRO A 187 -0.51 14.22 9.79
C PRO A 187 -1.70 13.65 10.54
N LYS A 188 -2.87 14.28 10.36
CA LYS A 188 -4.10 13.91 11.09
C LYS A 188 -4.47 12.44 10.89
N SER A 189 -4.13 11.89 9.71
CA SER A 189 -4.26 10.47 9.37
C SER A 189 -3.55 9.55 10.37
N PHE A 190 -2.41 9.96 10.94
CA PHE A 190 -1.66 9.16 11.92
C PHE A 190 -2.12 9.35 13.35
N THR A 191 -2.89 10.40 13.66
CA THR A 191 -3.10 10.84 15.05
C THR A 191 -4.55 10.70 15.51
N GLN A 192 -5.48 10.43 14.59
CA GLN A 192 -6.90 10.33 14.93
C GLN A 192 -7.36 8.90 15.22
N GLY A 193 -8.17 8.75 16.27
CA GLY A 193 -8.99 7.57 16.54
C GLY A 193 -8.21 6.25 16.67
N LYS A 194 -8.72 5.19 16.03
CA LYS A 194 -8.14 3.84 16.08
C LYS A 194 -6.78 3.75 15.39
N MET A 195 -6.54 4.57 14.36
CA MET A 195 -5.29 4.55 13.59
C MET A 195 -4.09 4.99 14.42
N GLY A 196 -4.22 6.06 15.22
CA GLY A 196 -3.11 6.49 16.09
C GLY A 196 -2.67 5.44 17.12
N ARG A 197 -3.61 4.66 17.65
CA ARG A 197 -3.27 3.54 18.55
C ARG A 197 -2.59 2.39 17.81
N ALA A 198 -3.02 2.07 16.60
CA ALA A 198 -2.39 1.06 15.77
C ALA A 198 -0.94 1.44 15.45
N TRP A 199 -0.69 2.68 15.04
CA TRP A 199 0.66 3.19 14.79
C TRP A 199 1.54 3.20 16.05
N ALA A 200 1.00 3.56 17.21
CA ALA A 200 1.76 3.50 18.47
C ALA A 200 2.19 2.05 18.81
N PHE A 201 1.31 1.08 18.60
CA PHE A 201 1.62 -0.34 18.78
C PHE A 201 2.65 -0.83 17.77
N ARG A 202 2.46 -0.50 16.49
CA ARG A 202 3.36 -0.82 15.39
C ARG A 202 4.76 -0.30 15.66
N CYS A 203 4.90 1.00 15.95
CA CYS A 203 6.19 1.60 16.28
C CYS A 203 6.84 0.91 17.49
N LYS A 204 6.09 0.57 18.53
CA LYS A 204 6.65 -0.15 19.69
C LYS A 204 7.15 -1.54 19.31
N TRP A 205 6.40 -2.28 18.50
CA TRP A 205 6.75 -3.64 18.11
C TRP A 205 7.89 -3.69 17.08
N TRP A 206 7.95 -2.71 16.17
CA TRP A 206 9.00 -2.62 15.17
C TRP A 206 10.38 -2.30 15.75
N LEU A 207 10.46 -1.71 16.95
CA LEU A 207 11.73 -1.55 17.67
C LEU A 207 12.46 -2.88 17.86
N THR A 208 11.74 -3.98 18.09
CA THR A 208 12.36 -5.30 18.26
C THR A 208 12.42 -6.08 16.95
N ARG A 209 11.38 -5.97 16.11
CA ARG A 209 11.28 -6.73 14.86
C ARG A 209 12.16 -6.23 13.73
N HIS A 210 12.33 -4.92 13.60
CA HIS A 210 12.99 -4.31 12.43
C HIS A 210 14.18 -3.43 12.82
N PHE A 211 14.18 -2.84 14.02
CA PHE A 211 15.16 -1.81 14.41
C PHE A 211 15.95 -2.14 15.68
N SER A 212 16.08 -3.43 16.01
CA SER A 212 16.88 -3.84 17.17
C SER A 212 18.37 -3.73 16.88
N LYS A 213 19.20 -3.61 17.93
CA LYS A 213 20.66 -3.54 17.79
C LYS A 213 21.25 -4.78 17.09
N SER A 214 20.68 -5.96 17.35
CA SER A 214 21.12 -7.20 16.69
C SER A 214 20.78 -7.22 15.20
N ILE A 215 19.61 -6.70 14.82
CA ILE A 215 19.22 -6.57 13.41
C ILE A 215 20.13 -5.58 12.70
N LEU A 216 20.35 -4.39 13.29
CA LEU A 216 21.26 -3.40 12.73
C LEU A 216 22.66 -3.99 12.48
N ALA A 217 23.23 -4.66 13.48
CA ALA A 217 24.55 -5.29 13.34
C ALA A 217 24.58 -6.35 12.23
N SER A 218 23.51 -7.15 12.12
CA SER A 218 23.39 -8.15 11.04
C SER A 218 23.23 -7.52 9.66
N GLU A 219 22.49 -6.43 9.53
CA GLU A 219 22.26 -5.75 8.25
C GLU A 219 23.51 -4.99 7.77
N ILE A 220 24.25 -4.36 8.70
CA ILE A 220 25.57 -3.78 8.41
C ILE A 220 26.54 -4.87 7.94
N ALA A 221 26.57 -6.03 8.62
CA ALA A 221 27.42 -7.14 8.21
C ALA A 221 27.02 -7.75 6.86
N ALA A 222 25.73 -7.69 6.50
CA ALA A 222 25.24 -8.14 5.20
C ALA A 222 25.61 -7.19 4.05
N GLY A 223 25.89 -5.91 4.34
CA GLY A 223 26.39 -4.94 3.37
C GLY A 223 25.34 -4.40 2.38
N ASP A 224 24.04 -4.61 2.62
CA ASP A 224 22.96 -4.04 1.81
C ASP A 224 22.72 -2.57 2.22
N LEU A 225 23.52 -1.67 1.65
CA LEU A 225 23.50 -0.24 1.97
C LEU A 225 22.17 0.42 1.61
N GLU A 226 21.50 -0.01 0.54
CA GLU A 226 20.21 0.54 0.14
C GLU A 226 19.13 0.19 1.16
N LEU A 227 19.06 -1.07 1.58
CA LEU A 227 18.12 -1.51 2.60
C LEU A 227 18.34 -0.75 3.92
N LEU A 228 19.61 -0.62 4.35
CA LEU A 228 19.97 0.15 5.54
C LEU A 228 19.51 1.61 5.43
N ALA A 229 19.80 2.26 4.31
CA ALA A 229 19.44 3.66 4.08
C ALA A 229 17.92 3.87 4.12
N TYR A 230 17.14 3.02 3.45
CA TYR A 230 15.69 3.15 3.44
C TYR A 230 15.05 2.82 4.79
N LYS A 231 15.56 1.80 5.50
CA LYS A 231 15.11 1.52 6.87
C LYS A 231 15.44 2.67 7.82
N ALA A 232 16.63 3.27 7.70
CA ALA A 232 16.99 4.45 8.48
C ALA A 232 16.13 5.67 8.14
N ALA A 233 15.80 5.89 6.87
CA ALA A 233 14.88 6.93 6.43
C ALA A 233 13.45 6.74 7.00
N CYS A 234 12.97 5.50 7.06
CA CYS A 234 11.70 5.20 7.73
C CYS A 234 11.80 5.42 9.25
N ALA A 235 12.90 4.98 9.86
CA ALA A 235 13.13 5.10 11.29
C ALA A 235 13.28 6.56 11.73
N SER A 236 13.82 7.46 10.90
CA SER A 236 13.88 8.89 11.22
C SER A 236 12.47 9.46 11.35
N HIS A 237 11.59 9.16 10.40
CA HIS A 237 10.18 9.59 10.47
C HIS A 237 9.43 9.02 11.67
N MET A 238 9.66 7.74 12.01
CA MET A 238 8.95 7.08 13.11
C MET A 238 9.49 7.43 14.50
N TYR A 239 10.81 7.47 14.68
CA TYR A 239 11.45 7.56 16.01
C TYR A 239 12.26 8.85 16.22
N GLY A 240 12.54 9.59 15.15
CA GLY A 240 13.33 10.81 15.16
C GLY A 240 14.72 10.63 14.56
N GLN A 241 15.30 11.73 14.08
CA GLN A 241 16.62 11.78 13.44
C GLN A 241 17.80 11.38 14.34
N GLU A 242 17.63 11.40 15.67
CA GLU A 242 18.63 11.02 16.68
C GLU A 242 18.48 9.56 17.15
N PHE A 243 17.56 8.81 16.56
CA PHE A 243 17.39 7.40 16.90
C PHE A 243 18.66 6.62 16.55
N GLU A 244 19.12 5.75 17.45
CA GLU A 244 20.42 5.04 17.36
C GLU A 244 20.60 4.35 16.00
N TYR A 245 19.57 3.65 15.49
CA TYR A 245 19.61 3.00 14.17
C TYR A 245 19.91 4.00 13.04
N VAL A 246 19.31 5.20 13.09
CA VAL A 246 19.49 6.24 12.08
C VAL A 246 20.90 6.80 12.11
N VAL A 247 21.42 7.07 13.31
CA VAL A 247 22.76 7.64 13.51
C VAL A 247 23.84 6.66 13.05
N GLU A 248 23.73 5.40 13.42
CA GLU A 248 24.71 4.37 13.04
C GLU A 248 24.71 4.09 11.54
N VAL A 249 23.54 4.02 10.90
CA VAL A 249 23.45 3.87 9.44
C VAL A 249 24.05 5.09 8.73
N TYR A 250 23.76 6.30 9.21
CA TYR A 250 24.33 7.52 8.65
C TYR A 250 25.87 7.51 8.71
N ASN A 251 26.44 7.14 9.86
CA ASN A 251 27.89 7.01 10.03
C ASN A 251 28.48 5.88 9.15
N CYS A 252 27.75 4.79 8.96
CA CYS A 252 28.14 3.70 8.06
C CYS A 252 28.21 4.18 6.60
N LEU A 253 27.18 4.89 6.12
CA LEU A 253 27.15 5.44 4.77
C LEU A 253 28.25 6.50 4.55
N GLU A 254 28.60 7.29 5.56
CA GLU A 254 29.74 8.23 5.51
C GLU A 254 31.07 7.50 5.36
N LYS A 255 31.27 6.39 6.09
CA LYS A 255 32.48 5.56 5.96
C LYS A 255 32.60 4.89 4.60
N GLU A 256 31.49 4.40 4.05
CA GLU A 256 31.41 3.77 2.73
C GLU A 256 31.45 4.80 1.57
N ASN A 257 31.47 6.10 1.89
CA ASN A 257 31.51 7.21 0.92
C ASN A 257 30.36 7.16 -0.13
N ASN A 258 29.19 6.65 0.27
CA ASN A 258 28.02 6.58 -0.61
C ASN A 258 27.20 7.88 -0.54
N MET A 259 27.60 8.86 -1.37
CA MET A 259 27.05 10.21 -1.33
C MET A 259 25.56 10.30 -1.67
N ASP A 260 25.05 9.43 -2.54
CA ASP A 260 23.66 9.44 -2.97
C ASP A 260 22.72 8.99 -1.83
N LEU A 261 23.06 7.87 -1.18
CA LEU A 261 22.29 7.37 -0.03
C LEU A 261 22.42 8.30 1.19
N LEU A 262 23.56 8.97 1.35
CA LEU A 262 23.73 10.00 2.38
C LEU A 262 22.83 11.22 2.14
N ALA A 263 22.76 11.70 0.89
CA ALA A 263 21.90 12.82 0.53
C ALA A 263 20.43 12.47 0.79
N LEU A 264 20.01 11.28 0.38
CA LEU A 264 18.67 10.76 0.64
C LEU A 264 18.38 10.69 2.14
N LEU A 265 19.24 10.03 2.93
CA LEU A 265 19.00 9.91 4.37
C LEU A 265 19.01 11.27 5.07
N ARG A 266 19.83 12.22 4.62
CA ARG A 266 19.85 13.59 5.13
C ARG A 266 18.52 14.30 4.89
N GLU A 267 17.93 14.15 3.70
CA GLU A 267 16.60 14.70 3.39
C GLU A 267 15.53 14.12 4.33
N HIS A 268 15.49 12.79 4.52
CA HIS A 268 14.54 12.16 5.43
C HIS A 268 14.76 12.55 6.91
N ARG A 269 16.01 12.73 7.34
CA ARG A 269 16.33 13.21 8.70
C ARG A 269 15.84 14.63 8.92
N GLN A 270 16.07 15.52 7.96
CA GLN A 270 15.65 16.92 8.03
C GLN A 270 14.12 17.07 8.06
N ASN A 271 13.40 16.20 7.36
CA ASN A 271 11.94 16.19 7.30
C ASN A 271 11.30 15.19 8.29
N SER A 272 12.06 14.77 9.30
CA SER A 272 11.64 13.75 10.27
C SER A 272 10.38 14.17 11.04
N ILE A 273 9.32 13.38 10.92
CA ILE A 273 8.05 13.61 11.63
C ILE A 273 8.14 13.34 13.15
N GLY A 274 8.89 12.33 13.58
CA GLY A 274 8.96 11.94 14.99
C GLY A 274 7.64 11.34 15.52
N LEU A 275 7.03 10.43 14.76
CA LEU A 275 5.69 9.90 15.02
C LEU A 275 5.51 9.27 16.41
N TYR A 276 6.41 8.37 16.82
CA TYR A 276 6.28 7.60 18.04
C TYR A 276 6.43 8.44 19.33
N PRO A 277 7.44 9.33 19.45
CA PRO A 277 7.50 10.28 20.56
C PRO A 277 6.22 11.10 20.72
N TYR A 278 5.66 11.60 19.62
CA TYR A 278 4.41 12.37 19.65
C TYR A 278 3.21 11.54 20.11
N LEU A 279 3.05 10.31 19.60
CA LEU A 279 1.96 9.42 19.99
C LEU A 279 2.03 9.07 21.48
N ARG A 280 3.22 8.89 22.05
CA ARG A 280 3.42 8.65 23.49
C ARG A 280 2.97 9.82 24.35
N GLN A 281 3.22 11.05 23.93
CA GLN A 281 2.83 12.25 24.67
C GLN A 281 1.30 12.42 24.76
N ARG A 282 0.53 11.91 23.79
CA ARG A 282 -0.95 11.99 23.80
C ARG A 282 -1.64 10.87 24.58
N THR A 283 -0.92 9.80 24.92
CA THR A 283 -1.45 8.66 25.70
C THR A 283 -1.07 8.71 27.18
N SER A 284 -0.29 9.71 27.59
CA SER A 284 0.14 9.95 28.98
C SER A 284 -0.80 10.93 29.65
#